data_AF-A0A8C3Q811-F1
#
_entry.id   AF-A0A8C3Q811-F1
#
_cell.length_a   1.000
_cell.length_b   1.000
_cell.length_c   1.000
_cell.angle_alpha   90.00
_cell.angle_beta   90.00
_cell.angle_gamma   90.00
#
_symmetry.space_group_name_H-M   'P 1'
#
loop_
_entity.id
_entity.type
_entity.pdbx_description
1 polymer ?
#
loop_
_entity_poly.entity_id
_entity_poly.type
_entity_poly.pdbx_seq_one_letter_code
_entity_poly.pdbx_strand_id
1 'polypeptide(L)'
;MSATESEKQEYELLCPDGSTAELTEYSTCNLGKGPGRGIVTRSNFQKITNKFLSMIQRLFGQKGKERARFELFSSAPFGGKNLLFRDATQQLQLLEEQLEIAYVLGLDYVALLKGLGHEGSSLENSVVRWCCISDAELHKCEEWALNIKSDPLVCVQATSMTKCIEMIKSSEADAVTLDATHVYIAGRCGLVPVAAECYGGDCAPEAETMEKTGKLIHLKHKALPPVYAVALAKKSAKQIHIHNLRGRRSCHSHLYSPAGWLLLSRHTVGAQQNDTENCDIASAYQNYFWKGCMPGADGNLCKVCIGDGEVEGARVSSRCAASHNERYYGNMGALRCLVGNPSGRSFGDVAFLEHSNLLQNIEDLGSSAWARGYSPLDFELLCPDGTRAAVTEWAGCNLGPVPPSTVMTRPVTVTKISDFLLKSQESLGSKLDSEFQLFQSWKYGESDLLFKDTTQYLVHASHLSYQEILGESFIQLAESVFNCTPAGILDFCKQDICASSSN
;
A
#
# COMPACT_ATOMS: atom_id res chain seq x y z
N MET A 1 -28.86 38.13 -8.97
CA MET A 1 -28.61 38.83 -7.70
C MET A 1 -27.70 37.94 -6.85
N SER A 2 -26.50 38.42 -6.53
CA SER A 2 -25.66 37.79 -5.49
C SER A 2 -26.26 38.15 -4.14
N ALA A 3 -26.18 37.24 -3.17
CA ALA A 3 -26.57 37.51 -1.79
C ALA A 3 -25.80 38.74 -1.27
N THR A 4 -26.50 39.61 -0.53
CA THR A 4 -25.92 40.75 0.19
C THR A 4 -24.99 40.24 1.30
N GLU A 5 -24.06 41.08 1.78
CA GLU A 5 -23.16 40.71 2.88
C GLU A 5 -23.91 40.28 4.14
N SER A 6 -25.06 40.91 4.42
CA SER A 6 -25.96 40.56 5.52
C SER A 6 -26.58 39.16 5.36
N GLU A 7 -27.01 38.77 4.16
CA GLU A 7 -27.60 37.45 3.89
C GLU A 7 -26.57 36.33 3.92
N LYS A 8 -25.28 36.62 3.64
CA LYS A 8 -24.21 35.62 3.73
C LYS A 8 -23.82 35.28 5.16
N GLN A 9 -24.11 36.17 6.12
CA GLN A 9 -23.86 35.95 7.55
C GLN A 9 -24.93 35.08 8.21
N GLU A 10 -26.04 34.79 7.54
CA GLU A 10 -27.12 33.94 8.07
C GLU A 10 -26.88 32.44 7.84
N TYR A 11 -25.84 32.06 7.07
CA TYR A 11 -25.57 30.67 6.70
C TYR A 11 -24.13 30.28 7.02
N GLU A 12 -23.97 29.05 7.54
CA GLU A 12 -22.68 28.43 7.82
C GLU A 12 -22.55 27.11 7.04
N LEU A 13 -21.31 26.69 6.82
CA LEU A 13 -20.98 25.36 6.30
C LEU A 13 -20.99 24.34 7.43
N LEU A 14 -21.40 23.11 7.12
CA LEU A 14 -21.27 21.96 8.01
C LEU A 14 -20.02 21.18 7.60
N CYS A 15 -19.10 21.02 8.54
CA CYS A 15 -17.82 20.37 8.32
C CYS A 15 -17.89 18.87 8.67
N PRO A 16 -17.07 18.01 8.01
CA PRO A 16 -17.07 16.57 8.29
C PRO A 16 -16.69 16.18 9.73
N ASP A 17 -15.97 17.05 10.43
CA ASP A 17 -15.59 16.87 11.84
C ASP A 17 -16.71 17.25 12.82
N GLY A 18 -17.89 17.64 12.31
CA GLY A 18 -19.04 18.06 13.10
C GLY A 18 -19.02 19.53 13.52
N SER A 19 -18.00 20.30 13.14
CA SER A 19 -17.94 21.74 13.35
C SER A 19 -18.73 22.53 12.28
N THR A 20 -18.85 23.84 12.49
CA THR A 20 -19.33 24.78 11.47
C THR A 20 -18.24 25.77 11.08
N ALA A 21 -18.30 26.26 9.84
CA ALA A 21 -17.36 27.25 9.32
C ALA A 21 -18.06 28.29 8.44
N GLU A 22 -17.42 29.44 8.23
CA GLU A 22 -17.95 30.48 7.33
C GLU A 22 -18.01 30.00 5.87
N LEU A 23 -18.92 30.55 5.07
CA LEU A 23 -19.08 30.19 3.64
C LEU A 23 -17.81 30.36 2.80
N THR A 24 -16.88 31.21 3.23
CA THR A 24 -15.58 31.45 2.57
C THR A 24 -14.57 30.33 2.81
N GLU A 25 -14.75 29.53 3.86
CA GLU A 25 -13.85 28.45 4.25
C GLU A 25 -14.15 27.12 3.55
N TYR A 26 -14.86 27.15 2.41
CA TYR A 26 -15.24 25.94 1.67
C TYR A 26 -14.04 25.08 1.24
N SER A 27 -12.83 25.64 1.16
CA SER A 27 -11.63 24.87 0.83
C SER A 27 -11.20 23.91 1.95
N THR A 28 -11.45 24.26 3.21
CA THR A 28 -11.09 23.48 4.40
C THR A 28 -12.31 22.77 4.98
N CYS A 29 -13.49 23.37 4.88
CA CYS A 29 -14.77 22.79 5.31
C CYS A 29 -15.63 22.42 4.09
N ASN A 30 -15.53 21.18 3.64
CA ASN A 30 -16.38 20.62 2.58
C ASN A 30 -16.60 19.12 2.79
N LEU A 31 -17.68 18.58 2.21
CA LEU A 31 -17.99 17.15 2.26
C LEU A 31 -17.18 16.31 1.26
N GLY A 32 -16.35 16.95 0.45
CA GLY A 32 -15.55 16.31 -0.56
C GLY A 32 -15.37 17.15 -1.82
N LYS A 33 -14.35 16.79 -2.58
CA LYS A 33 -14.04 17.36 -3.89
C LYS A 33 -14.44 16.36 -4.95
N GLY A 34 -15.27 16.79 -5.90
CA GLY A 34 -15.72 15.96 -7.01
C GLY A 34 -15.36 16.57 -8.36
N PRO A 35 -15.43 15.78 -9.44
CA PRO A 35 -15.26 16.31 -10.79
C PRO A 35 -16.34 17.36 -11.09
N GLY A 36 -15.97 18.35 -11.90
CA GLY A 36 -16.92 19.32 -12.43
C GLY A 36 -17.94 18.67 -13.40
N ARG A 37 -18.82 19.49 -13.98
CA ARG A 37 -19.75 19.00 -15.02
C ARG A 37 -18.98 18.68 -16.30
N GLY A 38 -19.24 17.52 -16.88
CA GLY A 38 -18.71 17.11 -18.18
C GLY A 38 -19.72 17.29 -19.32
N ILE A 39 -19.23 17.57 -20.53
CA ILE A 39 -20.04 17.51 -21.76
C ILE A 39 -19.81 16.13 -22.37
N VAL A 40 -20.88 15.36 -22.54
CA VAL A 40 -20.82 14.03 -23.13
C VAL A 40 -21.26 14.06 -24.58
N THR A 41 -20.57 13.31 -25.42
CA THR A 41 -20.91 13.12 -26.83
C THR A 41 -20.60 11.69 -27.22
N ARG A 42 -21.16 11.21 -28.33
CA ARG A 42 -20.80 9.88 -28.85
C ARG A 42 -19.35 9.92 -29.32
N SER A 43 -18.62 8.82 -29.14
CA SER A 43 -17.18 8.72 -29.45
C SER A 43 -16.84 9.18 -30.88
N ASN A 44 -17.69 8.86 -31.87
CA ASN A 44 -17.50 9.25 -33.26
C ASN A 44 -17.67 10.77 -33.53
N PHE A 45 -18.29 11.52 -32.62
CA PHE A 45 -18.46 12.97 -32.73
C PHE A 45 -17.47 13.79 -31.90
N GLN A 46 -16.64 13.15 -31.06
CA GLN A 46 -15.74 13.83 -30.11
C GLN A 46 -14.89 14.92 -30.78
N LYS A 47 -14.24 14.61 -31.92
CA LYS A 47 -13.38 15.57 -32.64
C LYS A 47 -14.15 16.79 -33.14
N ILE A 48 -15.38 16.60 -33.63
CA ILE A 48 -16.22 17.68 -34.15
C ILE A 48 -16.74 18.53 -32.99
N THR A 49 -17.21 17.88 -31.92
CA THR A 49 -17.66 18.53 -30.69
C THR A 49 -16.55 19.37 -30.07
N ASN A 50 -15.33 18.84 -29.93
CA ASN A 50 -14.19 19.59 -29.39
C ASN A 50 -13.88 20.84 -30.22
N LYS A 51 -13.90 20.73 -31.56
CA LYS A 51 -13.71 21.89 -32.45
C LYS A 51 -14.81 22.94 -32.26
N PHE A 52 -16.07 22.50 -32.17
CA PHE A 52 -17.20 23.40 -31.92
C PHE A 52 -17.10 24.10 -30.57
N LEU A 53 -16.84 23.35 -29.50
CA LEU A 53 -16.68 23.88 -28.14
C LEU A 53 -15.51 24.87 -28.05
N SER A 54 -14.38 24.56 -28.68
CA SER A 54 -13.24 25.47 -28.79
C SER A 54 -13.62 26.78 -29.48
N MET A 55 -14.36 26.68 -30.58
CA MET A 55 -14.80 27.85 -31.35
C MET A 55 -15.77 28.74 -30.56
N ILE A 56 -16.82 28.17 -29.98
CA ILE A 56 -17.82 28.96 -29.23
C ILE A 56 -17.21 29.57 -27.97
N GLN A 57 -16.28 28.89 -27.30
CA GLN A 57 -15.58 29.44 -26.15
C GLN A 57 -14.70 30.63 -26.55
N ARG A 58 -13.95 30.51 -27.66
CA ARG A 58 -13.10 31.60 -28.17
C ARG A 58 -13.90 32.82 -28.61
N LEU A 59 -15.14 32.63 -29.08
CA LEU A 59 -16.00 33.72 -29.52
C LEU A 59 -16.81 34.30 -28.36
N PHE A 60 -17.47 33.46 -27.56
CA PHE A 60 -18.53 33.87 -26.63
C PHE A 60 -18.22 33.58 -25.15
N GLY A 61 -17.09 32.95 -24.83
CA GLY A 61 -16.67 32.70 -23.46
C GLY A 61 -16.30 33.98 -22.68
N GLN A 62 -15.87 33.82 -21.42
CA GLN A 62 -15.48 34.94 -20.53
C GLN A 62 -14.47 35.92 -21.17
N LYS A 63 -13.51 35.37 -21.94
CA LYS A 63 -12.48 36.12 -22.68
C LYS A 63 -12.73 36.14 -24.20
N GLY A 64 -13.97 35.88 -24.61
CA GLY A 64 -14.35 35.73 -26.02
C GLY A 64 -14.42 37.07 -26.76
N LYS A 65 -14.07 37.06 -28.06
CA LYS A 65 -14.05 38.27 -28.90
C LYS A 65 -15.43 38.90 -29.13
N GLU A 66 -16.48 38.08 -29.10
CA GLU A 66 -17.86 38.43 -29.40
C GLU A 66 -18.75 38.37 -28.14
N ARG A 67 -18.16 38.41 -26.93
CA ARG A 67 -18.87 38.32 -25.65
C ARG A 67 -20.01 39.35 -25.52
N ALA A 68 -19.80 40.56 -26.04
CA ALA A 68 -20.81 41.63 -26.01
C ALA A 68 -22.11 41.27 -26.77
N ARG A 69 -22.05 40.34 -27.72
CA ARG A 69 -23.22 39.86 -28.47
C ARG A 69 -23.90 38.69 -27.78
N PHE A 70 -23.12 37.81 -27.17
CA PHE A 70 -23.63 36.64 -26.47
C PHE A 70 -22.61 36.17 -25.42
N GLU A 71 -23.07 36.07 -24.17
CA GLU A 71 -22.26 35.59 -23.05
C GLU A 71 -22.53 34.10 -22.81
N LEU A 72 -21.63 33.23 -23.27
CA LEU A 72 -21.83 31.77 -23.29
C LEU A 72 -22.19 31.16 -21.93
N PHE A 73 -21.62 31.70 -20.85
CA PHE A 73 -21.83 31.20 -19.50
C PHE A 73 -22.80 32.06 -18.68
N SER A 74 -23.43 33.12 -19.21
CA SER A 74 -24.32 33.99 -18.42
C SER A 74 -25.78 33.69 -18.70
N SER A 75 -26.53 33.27 -17.67
CA SER A 75 -27.97 33.06 -17.75
C SER A 75 -28.81 34.31 -17.42
N ALA A 76 -28.18 35.36 -16.91
CA ALA A 76 -28.87 36.55 -16.40
C ALA A 76 -29.82 37.23 -17.41
N PRO A 77 -29.45 37.39 -18.71
CA PRO A 77 -30.34 38.00 -19.71
C PRO A 77 -31.63 37.22 -19.96
N PHE A 78 -31.68 35.95 -19.58
CA PHE A 78 -32.79 35.03 -19.86
C PHE A 78 -33.68 34.78 -18.63
N GLY A 79 -33.43 35.47 -17.51
CA GLY A 79 -34.21 35.30 -16.28
C GLY A 79 -34.04 33.94 -15.60
N GLY A 80 -32.95 33.21 -15.91
CA GLY A 80 -32.63 31.91 -15.34
C GLY A 80 -31.25 31.87 -14.66
N LYS A 81 -30.88 30.71 -14.12
CA LYS A 81 -29.54 30.41 -13.59
C LYS A 81 -29.04 29.10 -14.17
N ASN A 82 -27.76 29.03 -14.49
CA ASN A 82 -27.09 27.83 -15.00
C ASN A 82 -27.77 27.20 -16.25
N LEU A 83 -28.22 28.02 -17.20
CA LEU A 83 -28.81 27.58 -18.46
C LEU A 83 -27.73 27.07 -19.41
N LEU A 84 -27.84 25.81 -19.83
CA LEU A 84 -26.84 25.04 -20.60
C LEU A 84 -25.54 24.78 -19.81
N PHE A 85 -24.85 25.84 -19.39
CA PHE A 85 -23.62 25.80 -18.60
C PHE A 85 -23.85 26.41 -17.21
N ARG A 86 -22.95 26.15 -16.25
CA ARG A 86 -23.01 26.86 -14.97
C ARG A 86 -22.57 28.30 -15.15
N ASP A 87 -23.22 29.21 -14.42
CA ASP A 87 -22.90 30.63 -14.51
C ASP A 87 -21.50 30.96 -13.98
N ALA A 88 -20.99 30.11 -13.09
CA ALA A 88 -19.65 30.20 -12.53
C ALA A 88 -18.54 29.67 -13.47
N THR A 89 -18.87 29.04 -14.61
CA THR A 89 -17.89 28.46 -15.52
C THR A 89 -16.98 29.54 -16.09
N GLN A 90 -15.66 29.38 -15.94
CA GLN A 90 -14.65 30.29 -16.48
C GLN A 90 -14.18 29.86 -17.87
N GLN A 91 -13.99 28.55 -18.03
CA GLN A 91 -13.57 27.92 -19.27
C GLN A 91 -14.03 26.46 -19.33
N LEU A 92 -14.17 25.93 -20.54
CA LEU A 92 -14.31 24.54 -20.90
C LEU A 92 -12.91 23.98 -21.17
N GLN A 93 -12.53 22.96 -20.41
CA GLN A 93 -11.33 22.16 -20.67
C GLN A 93 -11.70 21.07 -21.68
N LEU A 94 -10.95 21.00 -22.78
CA LEU A 94 -11.18 20.00 -23.84
C LEU A 94 -10.28 18.79 -23.58
N LEU A 95 -10.87 17.61 -23.65
CA LEU A 95 -10.16 16.34 -23.49
C LEU A 95 -9.76 15.83 -24.86
N GLU A 96 -8.46 15.70 -25.11
CA GLU A 96 -7.90 15.35 -26.42
C GLU A 96 -7.86 13.84 -26.70
N GLU A 97 -7.90 13.02 -25.63
CA GLU A 97 -7.85 11.56 -25.72
C GLU A 97 -9.20 10.90 -25.48
N GLN A 98 -9.34 9.65 -25.93
CA GLN A 98 -10.41 8.75 -25.51
C GLN A 98 -10.12 8.26 -24.09
N LEU A 99 -10.09 9.17 -23.13
CA LEU A 99 -10.02 8.81 -21.72
C LEU A 99 -11.32 8.10 -21.35
N GLU A 100 -11.20 6.91 -20.76
CA GLU A 100 -12.35 6.25 -20.16
C GLU A 100 -13.00 7.18 -19.13
N ILE A 101 -14.33 7.15 -19.05
CA ILE A 101 -15.10 8.06 -18.18
C ILE A 101 -14.65 7.99 -16.73
N ALA A 102 -14.14 6.83 -16.29
CA ALA A 102 -13.64 6.64 -14.95
C ALA A 102 -12.41 7.50 -14.63
N TYR A 103 -11.52 7.67 -15.60
CA TYR A 103 -10.39 8.58 -15.47
C TYR A 103 -10.87 10.03 -15.45
N VAL A 104 -11.81 10.42 -16.33
CA VAL A 104 -12.35 11.78 -16.36
C VAL A 104 -13.01 12.19 -15.03
N LEU A 105 -13.76 11.26 -14.43
CA LEU A 105 -14.44 11.51 -13.15
C LEU A 105 -13.48 11.43 -11.95
N GLY A 106 -12.33 10.80 -12.10
CA GLY A 106 -11.46 10.40 -11.00
C GLY A 106 -11.92 9.08 -10.37
N LEU A 107 -10.95 8.19 -10.14
CA LEU A 107 -11.20 6.84 -9.64
C LEU A 107 -11.92 6.83 -8.28
N ASP A 108 -11.56 7.76 -7.40
CA ASP A 108 -12.15 7.89 -6.06
C ASP A 108 -13.64 8.27 -6.14
N TYR A 109 -14.01 9.14 -7.08
CA TYR A 109 -15.41 9.53 -7.30
C TYR A 109 -16.23 8.39 -7.91
N VAL A 110 -15.65 7.62 -8.84
CA VAL A 110 -16.31 6.43 -9.40
C VAL A 110 -16.50 5.37 -8.33
N ALA A 111 -15.50 5.13 -7.48
CA ALA A 111 -15.62 4.20 -6.37
C ALA A 111 -16.75 4.63 -5.42
N LEU A 112 -16.88 5.93 -5.13
CA LEU A 112 -17.99 6.48 -4.37
C LEU A 112 -19.36 6.20 -5.02
N LEU A 113 -19.50 6.47 -6.32
CA LEU A 113 -20.75 6.21 -7.05
C LEU A 113 -21.12 4.72 -7.05
N LYS A 114 -20.12 3.83 -7.20
CA LYS A 114 -20.32 2.38 -7.10
C LYS A 114 -20.76 1.97 -5.70
N GLY A 115 -20.14 2.54 -4.66
CA GLY A 115 -20.51 2.30 -3.26
C GLY A 115 -21.91 2.81 -2.89
N LEU A 116 -22.38 3.87 -3.54
CA LEU A 116 -23.73 4.43 -3.40
C LEU A 116 -24.79 3.71 -4.26
N GLY A 117 -24.38 2.72 -5.06
CA GLY A 117 -25.27 1.95 -5.93
C GLY A 117 -26.50 1.42 -5.17
N HIS A 118 -27.68 1.79 -5.67
CA HIS A 118 -29.00 1.51 -5.07
C HIS A 118 -29.22 0.04 -4.71
N GLU A 119 -29.97 -0.15 -3.63
CA GLU A 119 -30.63 -1.37 -3.19
C GLU A 119 -31.12 -2.22 -4.36
N GLY A 120 -30.31 -3.21 -4.67
CA GLY A 120 -30.56 -4.32 -5.53
C GLY A 120 -29.40 -5.24 -5.24
N SER A 121 -29.68 -6.35 -4.56
CA SER A 121 -28.74 -7.43 -4.30
C SER A 121 -28.16 -7.93 -5.64
N SER A 122 -27.14 -7.25 -6.14
CA SER A 122 -26.24 -7.84 -7.13
C SER A 122 -25.21 -8.61 -6.33
N LEU A 123 -24.95 -9.86 -6.73
CA LEU A 123 -23.89 -10.68 -6.16
C LEU A 123 -22.56 -9.90 -6.09
N GLU A 124 -22.31 -8.99 -7.04
CA GLU A 124 -21.11 -8.15 -7.12
C GLU A 124 -20.92 -7.25 -5.88
N ASN A 125 -22.00 -6.72 -5.29
CA ASN A 125 -21.87 -5.89 -4.09
C ASN A 125 -21.56 -6.72 -2.84
N SER A 126 -21.87 -8.03 -2.83
CA SER A 126 -21.54 -8.95 -1.73
C SER A 126 -20.17 -9.62 -1.88
N VAL A 127 -19.62 -9.72 -3.10
CA VAL A 127 -18.34 -10.42 -3.37
C VAL A 127 -17.14 -9.61 -2.92
N VAL A 128 -16.30 -10.15 -2.06
CA VAL A 128 -14.99 -9.56 -1.72
C VAL A 128 -13.96 -9.99 -2.76
N ARG A 129 -13.31 -9.04 -3.44
CA ARG A 129 -12.18 -9.33 -4.33
C ARG A 129 -10.85 -9.11 -3.60
N TRP A 130 -10.18 -10.19 -3.24
CA TRP A 130 -8.91 -10.14 -2.53
C TRP A 130 -7.73 -10.17 -3.51
N CYS A 131 -6.83 -9.21 -3.38
CA CYS A 131 -5.65 -9.13 -4.24
C CYS A 131 -4.53 -10.04 -3.74
N CYS A 132 -4.00 -10.89 -4.62
CA CYS A 132 -2.93 -11.85 -4.36
C CYS A 132 -1.73 -11.52 -5.26
N ILE A 133 -0.52 -11.47 -4.71
CA ILE A 133 0.66 -10.99 -5.46
C ILE A 133 1.47 -12.09 -6.16
N SER A 134 1.16 -13.36 -5.90
CA SER A 134 1.90 -14.52 -6.42
C SER A 134 0.96 -15.69 -6.73
N ASP A 135 1.48 -16.68 -7.46
CA ASP A 135 0.74 -17.91 -7.73
C ASP A 135 0.44 -18.69 -6.43
N ALA A 136 1.38 -18.66 -5.48
CA ALA A 136 1.21 -19.30 -4.17
C ALA A 136 0.13 -18.61 -3.31
N GLU A 137 0.09 -17.27 -3.31
CA GLU A 137 -0.98 -16.54 -2.64
C GLU A 137 -2.34 -16.75 -3.29
N LEU A 138 -2.38 -16.78 -4.62
CA LEU A 138 -3.62 -17.05 -5.35
C LEU A 138 -4.19 -18.41 -4.95
N HIS A 139 -3.34 -19.45 -4.92
CA HIS A 139 -3.75 -20.79 -4.52
C HIS A 139 -4.26 -20.83 -3.07
N LYS A 140 -3.56 -20.17 -2.13
CA LYS A 140 -4.01 -20.05 -0.73
C LYS A 140 -5.34 -19.30 -0.61
N CYS A 141 -5.53 -18.24 -1.40
CA CYS A 141 -6.76 -17.47 -1.41
C CYS A 141 -7.94 -18.28 -1.98
N GLU A 142 -7.72 -19.09 -3.02
CA GLU A 142 -8.77 -19.97 -3.56
C GLU A 142 -9.22 -21.00 -2.54
N GLU A 143 -8.28 -21.57 -1.76
CA GLU A 143 -8.65 -22.43 -0.64
C GLU A 143 -9.38 -21.67 0.47
N TRP A 144 -9.01 -20.43 0.76
CA TRP A 144 -9.78 -19.57 1.67
C TRP A 144 -11.20 -19.37 1.17
N ALA A 145 -11.39 -19.14 -0.13
CA ALA A 145 -12.69 -18.93 -0.75
C ALA A 145 -13.60 -20.16 -0.64
N LEU A 146 -13.02 -21.37 -0.67
CA LEU A 146 -13.76 -22.62 -0.47
C LEU A 146 -14.14 -22.88 0.99
N ASN A 147 -13.40 -22.31 1.94
CA ASN A 147 -13.57 -22.56 3.37
C ASN A 147 -14.37 -21.48 4.11
N ILE A 148 -14.54 -20.29 3.52
CA ILE A 148 -15.38 -19.24 4.08
C ILE A 148 -16.88 -19.57 3.89
N LYS A 149 -17.65 -19.48 4.99
CA LYS A 149 -19.09 -19.74 4.95
C LYS A 149 -19.84 -18.49 4.52
N SER A 150 -20.66 -18.63 3.48
CA SER A 150 -21.74 -17.68 3.11
C SER A 150 -21.33 -16.30 2.57
N ASP A 151 -20.03 -15.93 2.58
CA ASP A 151 -19.56 -14.69 1.97
C ASP A 151 -18.69 -15.00 0.74
N PRO A 152 -19.09 -14.59 -0.47
CA PRO A 152 -18.35 -14.91 -1.68
C PRO A 152 -17.01 -14.17 -1.73
N LEU A 153 -15.91 -14.93 -1.79
CA LEU A 153 -14.55 -14.43 -2.00
C LEU A 153 -14.12 -14.75 -3.44
N VAL A 154 -13.54 -13.76 -4.12
CA VAL A 154 -12.88 -13.93 -5.41
C VAL A 154 -11.44 -13.47 -5.27
N CYS A 155 -10.51 -14.29 -5.74
CA CYS A 155 -9.09 -13.98 -5.69
C CYS A 155 -8.67 -13.36 -7.01
N VAL A 156 -7.99 -12.21 -6.93
CA VAL A 156 -7.52 -11.46 -8.10
C VAL A 156 -6.01 -11.40 -8.04
N GLN A 157 -5.34 -11.82 -9.10
CA GLN A 157 -3.89 -11.85 -9.14
C GLN A 157 -3.30 -10.52 -9.62
N ALA A 158 -2.27 -10.05 -8.92
CA ALA A 158 -1.44 -8.92 -9.26
C ALA A 158 0.04 -9.34 -9.27
N THR A 159 0.91 -8.46 -9.77
CA THR A 159 2.36 -8.73 -9.86
C THR A 159 3.17 -8.20 -8.68
N SER A 160 2.57 -7.39 -7.81
CA SER A 160 3.22 -6.78 -6.64
C SER A 160 2.18 -6.13 -5.69
N MET A 161 2.60 -5.81 -4.46
CA MET A 161 1.78 -5.03 -3.53
C MET A 161 1.40 -3.66 -4.09
N THR A 162 2.36 -2.99 -4.75
CA THR A 162 2.13 -1.74 -5.48
C THR A 162 1.02 -1.88 -6.52
N LYS A 163 1.03 -2.99 -7.29
CA LYS A 163 0.00 -3.25 -8.28
C LYS A 163 -1.37 -3.50 -7.65
N CYS A 164 -1.41 -4.18 -6.49
CA CYS A 164 -2.65 -4.31 -5.73
C CYS A 164 -3.22 -2.95 -5.30
N ILE A 165 -2.38 -1.99 -4.88
CA ILE A 165 -2.83 -0.64 -4.54
C ILE A 165 -3.47 0.05 -5.76
N GLU A 166 -2.85 -0.06 -6.94
CA GLU A 166 -3.43 0.48 -8.19
C GLU A 166 -4.76 -0.17 -8.55
N MET A 167 -4.86 -1.50 -8.42
CA MET A 167 -6.06 -2.26 -8.73
C MET A 167 -7.19 -1.94 -7.74
N ILE A 168 -6.88 -1.74 -6.46
CA ILE A 168 -7.88 -1.30 -5.49
C ILE A 168 -8.32 0.13 -5.80
N LYS A 169 -7.39 1.04 -6.10
CA LYS A 169 -7.75 2.42 -6.51
C LYS A 169 -8.63 2.42 -7.76
N SER A 170 -8.33 1.55 -8.73
CA SER A 170 -9.08 1.41 -9.99
C SER A 170 -10.34 0.54 -9.88
N SER A 171 -10.71 0.11 -8.68
CA SER A 171 -11.90 -0.73 -8.44
C SER A 171 -11.84 -2.11 -9.14
N GLU A 172 -10.65 -2.65 -9.41
CA GLU A 172 -10.39 -4.00 -9.93
C GLU A 172 -10.21 -5.06 -8.82
N ALA A 173 -9.75 -4.63 -7.65
CA ALA A 173 -9.72 -5.42 -6.41
C ALA A 173 -10.36 -4.63 -5.26
N ASP A 174 -10.63 -5.26 -4.11
CA ASP A 174 -11.28 -4.61 -2.96
C ASP A 174 -10.38 -4.50 -1.74
N ALA A 175 -9.57 -5.51 -1.45
CA ALA A 175 -8.70 -5.52 -0.27
C ALA A 175 -7.39 -6.26 -0.54
N VAL A 176 -6.36 -5.88 0.23
CA VAL A 176 -5.04 -6.52 0.26
C VAL A 176 -4.39 -6.26 1.61
N THR A 177 -3.59 -7.21 2.10
CA THR A 177 -2.70 -7.01 3.26
C THR A 177 -1.40 -6.36 2.79
N LEU A 178 -0.98 -5.29 3.47
CA LEU A 178 0.24 -4.54 3.12
C LEU A 178 1.18 -4.43 4.33
N ASP A 179 2.49 -4.47 4.07
CA ASP A 179 3.50 -4.11 5.07
C ASP A 179 3.48 -2.60 5.38
N ALA A 180 4.18 -2.19 6.44
CA ALA A 180 4.17 -0.82 6.93
C ALA A 180 4.52 0.25 5.88
N THR A 181 5.48 0.01 4.99
CA THR A 181 5.84 0.98 3.95
C THR A 181 4.76 1.04 2.87
N HIS A 182 4.20 -0.11 2.48
CA HIS A 182 3.10 -0.14 1.53
C HIS A 182 1.79 0.42 2.11
N VAL A 183 1.57 0.33 3.42
CA VAL A 183 0.47 1.03 4.13
C VAL A 183 0.64 2.55 4.00
N TYR A 184 1.86 3.07 4.15
CA TYR A 184 2.14 4.50 3.91
C TYR A 184 1.78 4.88 2.47
N ILE A 185 2.23 4.11 1.49
CA ILE A 185 1.94 4.34 0.07
C ILE A 185 0.42 4.30 -0.15
N ALA A 186 -0.27 3.26 0.31
CA ALA A 186 -1.72 3.09 0.18
C ALA A 186 -2.51 4.24 0.82
N GLY A 187 -2.10 4.70 2.00
CA GLY A 187 -2.69 5.86 2.67
C GLY A 187 -2.53 7.14 1.85
N ARG A 188 -1.34 7.37 1.28
CA ARG A 188 -1.10 8.47 0.32
C ARG A 188 -1.88 8.32 -0.99
N CYS A 189 -2.36 7.11 -1.30
CA CYS A 189 -3.21 6.81 -2.44
C CYS A 189 -4.71 6.94 -2.16
N GLY A 190 -5.11 7.29 -0.93
CA GLY A 190 -6.51 7.44 -0.53
C GLY A 190 -7.17 6.16 -0.01
N LEU A 191 -6.40 5.09 0.19
CA LEU A 191 -6.89 3.87 0.84
C LEU A 191 -6.86 4.03 2.36
N VAL A 192 -7.69 3.27 3.04
CA VAL A 192 -7.87 3.32 4.50
C VAL A 192 -7.72 1.93 5.12
N PRO A 193 -7.26 1.85 6.38
CA PRO A 193 -7.11 0.58 7.07
C PRO A 193 -8.47 -0.03 7.45
N VAL A 194 -8.51 -1.36 7.54
CA VAL A 194 -9.68 -2.11 8.02
C VAL A 194 -9.33 -2.95 9.21
N ALA A 195 -8.22 -3.67 9.13
CA ALA A 195 -7.73 -4.54 10.18
C ALA A 195 -6.20 -4.60 10.16
N ALA A 196 -5.57 -4.76 11.31
CA ALA A 196 -4.13 -4.93 11.44
C ALA A 196 -3.79 -6.30 12.02
N GLU A 197 -2.71 -6.92 11.53
CA GLU A 197 -2.19 -8.16 12.11
C GLU A 197 -1.66 -7.90 13.52
N CYS A 198 -1.98 -8.79 14.47
CA CYS A 198 -1.38 -8.77 15.80
C CYS A 198 -0.51 -10.02 16.01
N TYR A 199 0.66 -9.80 16.61
CA TYR A 199 1.68 -10.82 16.88
C TYR A 199 1.98 -10.92 18.38
N GLY A 200 2.06 -12.14 18.92
CA GLY A 200 2.49 -12.38 20.30
C GLY A 200 1.39 -12.28 21.39
N GLY A 201 1.76 -12.50 22.65
CA GLY A 201 0.82 -12.67 23.76
C GLY A 201 0.05 -11.42 24.23
N ASP A 202 0.47 -10.23 23.77
CA ASP A 202 -0.22 -8.95 24.03
C ASP A 202 -1.45 -8.72 23.14
N CYS A 203 -1.78 -9.71 22.34
CA CYS A 203 -2.87 -9.69 21.41
C CYS A 203 -4.19 -10.22 22.05
N ALA A 204 -4.25 -10.57 23.35
CA ALA A 204 -5.56 -10.84 23.93
C ALA A 204 -6.43 -9.56 23.94
N PRO A 205 -7.66 -9.55 23.38
CA PRO A 205 -8.63 -8.54 23.76
C PRO A 205 -8.82 -8.69 25.27
N GLU A 206 -8.46 -7.68 26.05
CA GLU A 206 -8.84 -7.67 27.47
C GLU A 206 -10.36 -7.83 27.49
N ALA A 207 -10.84 -8.94 28.05
CA ALA A 207 -12.25 -9.17 28.25
C ALA A 207 -12.77 -8.00 29.10
N GLU A 208 -13.50 -7.10 28.46
CA GLU A 208 -14.13 -5.98 29.15
C GLU A 208 -15.02 -6.56 30.25
N THR A 209 -14.64 -6.34 31.51
CA THR A 209 -15.61 -6.31 32.59
C THR A 209 -16.58 -5.19 32.25
N MET A 210 -17.78 -5.53 31.80
CA MET A 210 -18.90 -4.61 31.62
C MET A 210 -19.10 -3.76 32.89
N GLU A 211 -18.55 -2.55 32.93
CA GLU A 211 -19.01 -1.55 33.87
C GLU A 211 -20.32 -0.94 33.37
N LYS A 212 -21.31 -0.92 34.27
CA LYS A 212 -22.72 -0.55 34.06
C LYS A 212 -22.95 0.94 33.80
N THR A 213 -22.21 1.55 32.90
CA THR A 213 -22.49 2.91 32.43
C THR A 213 -22.43 2.93 30.91
N GLY A 214 -23.61 3.02 30.29
CA GLY A 214 -23.82 3.08 28.83
C GLY A 214 -23.21 4.32 28.18
N LYS A 215 -21.88 4.42 28.21
CA LYS A 215 -21.05 5.36 27.48
C LYS A 215 -19.99 4.51 26.79
N LEU A 216 -19.98 4.50 25.45
CA LEU A 216 -18.88 3.95 24.67
C LEU A 216 -17.62 4.72 25.08
N ILE A 217 -16.79 4.13 25.94
CA ILE A 217 -15.49 4.68 26.27
C ILE A 217 -14.63 4.41 25.03
N HIS A 218 -14.08 5.46 24.43
CA HIS A 218 -13.06 5.35 23.39
C HIS A 218 -11.95 4.42 23.89
N LEU A 219 -11.90 3.21 23.34
CA LEU A 219 -10.83 2.25 23.56
C LEU A 219 -9.52 2.93 23.13
N LYS A 220 -8.73 3.37 24.11
CA LYS A 220 -7.29 3.53 23.92
C LYS A 220 -6.75 2.13 23.68
N HIS A 221 -6.76 1.68 22.43
CA HIS A 221 -6.08 0.45 22.07
C HIS A 221 -4.63 0.56 22.55
N LYS A 222 -4.20 -0.42 23.36
CA LYS A 222 -2.78 -0.68 23.62
C LYS A 222 -2.10 -0.68 22.26
N ALA A 223 -1.03 0.10 22.09
CA ALA A 223 -0.33 0.24 20.82
C ALA A 223 -0.07 -1.15 20.22
N LEU A 224 -0.49 -1.36 18.97
CA LEU A 224 -0.30 -2.64 18.29
C LEU A 224 1.19 -3.02 18.37
N PRO A 225 1.54 -4.20 18.89
CA PRO A 225 2.94 -4.55 19.14
C PRO A 225 3.71 -4.56 17.82
N PRO A 226 4.79 -3.76 17.69
CA PRO A 226 5.56 -3.74 16.47
C PRO A 226 6.38 -5.01 16.33
N VAL A 227 6.70 -5.37 15.09
CA VAL A 227 7.84 -6.26 14.82
C VAL A 227 9.13 -5.42 14.76
N TYR A 228 10.28 -6.05 14.57
CA TYR A 228 11.58 -5.37 14.56
C TYR A 228 12.38 -5.81 13.36
N ALA A 229 12.99 -4.85 12.68
CA ALA A 229 13.91 -5.08 11.59
C ALA A 229 15.27 -5.52 12.12
N VAL A 230 15.90 -6.50 11.47
CA VAL A 230 17.21 -7.03 11.85
C VAL A 230 18.11 -7.22 10.63
N ALA A 231 19.42 -7.10 10.84
CA ALA A 231 20.44 -7.46 9.86
C ALA A 231 21.09 -8.78 10.28
N LEU A 232 21.07 -9.78 9.40
CA LEU A 232 21.55 -11.13 9.66
C LEU A 232 22.78 -11.42 8.82
N ALA A 233 23.79 -12.05 9.41
CA ALA A 233 24.96 -12.56 8.69
C ALA A 233 25.31 -13.97 9.17
N LYS A 234 26.06 -14.72 8.35
CA LYS A 234 26.63 -15.99 8.79
C LYS A 234 27.66 -15.76 9.89
N LYS A 235 27.66 -16.61 10.91
CA LYS A 235 28.63 -16.59 12.01
C LYS A 235 30.07 -16.83 11.54
N SER A 236 30.24 -17.60 10.46
CA SER A 236 31.53 -17.82 9.82
C SER A 236 32.14 -16.56 9.19
N ALA A 237 31.30 -15.57 8.83
CA ALA A 237 31.72 -14.31 8.23
C ALA A 237 32.03 -13.24 9.29
N LYS A 238 33.05 -13.51 10.12
CA LYS A 238 33.43 -12.70 11.29
C LYS A 238 33.81 -11.25 10.97
N GLN A 239 34.27 -11.01 9.74
CA GLN A 239 34.67 -9.68 9.27
C GLN A 239 33.50 -8.75 8.94
N ILE A 240 32.26 -9.25 8.90
CA ILE A 240 31.09 -8.44 8.52
C ILE A 240 30.49 -7.79 9.78
N HIS A 241 30.18 -6.50 9.71
CA HIS A 241 29.43 -5.77 10.73
C HIS A 241 28.61 -4.65 10.07
N ILE A 242 27.68 -4.03 10.81
CA ILE A 242 26.74 -3.06 10.24
C ILE A 242 27.44 -1.90 9.49
N HIS A 243 28.61 -1.45 9.98
CA HIS A 243 29.36 -0.34 9.40
C HIS A 243 30.22 -0.67 8.16
N ASN A 244 30.35 -1.93 7.72
CA ASN A 244 31.21 -2.30 6.58
C ASN A 244 30.48 -3.04 5.45
N LEU A 245 29.21 -2.73 5.28
CA LEU A 245 28.35 -3.34 4.28
C LEU A 245 28.55 -2.77 2.87
N ARG A 246 29.27 -1.64 2.73
CA ARG A 246 29.61 -1.07 1.42
C ARG A 246 30.43 -2.06 0.58
N GLY A 247 30.00 -2.29 -0.66
CA GLY A 247 30.61 -3.24 -1.58
C GLY A 247 30.36 -4.71 -1.24
N ARG A 248 29.55 -5.02 -0.23
CA ARG A 248 29.11 -6.39 0.08
C ARG A 248 27.91 -6.79 -0.78
N ARG A 249 27.62 -8.08 -0.79
CA ARG A 249 26.40 -8.62 -1.39
C ARG A 249 25.26 -8.61 -0.37
N SER A 250 24.08 -8.18 -0.79
CA SER A 250 22.94 -7.99 0.10
C SER A 250 21.71 -8.78 -0.34
N CYS A 251 20.96 -9.26 0.64
CA CYS A 251 19.68 -9.94 0.45
C CYS A 251 18.60 -9.12 1.15
N HIS A 252 17.55 -8.75 0.44
CA HIS A 252 16.46 -7.93 0.93
C HIS A 252 15.14 -8.63 0.63
N SER A 253 14.15 -8.50 1.51
CA SER A 253 12.85 -9.14 1.29
C SER A 253 12.20 -8.69 -0.02
N HIS A 254 12.16 -7.37 -0.27
CA HIS A 254 11.66 -6.75 -1.51
C HIS A 254 11.91 -5.24 -1.52
N LEU A 255 11.71 -4.61 -2.68
CA LEU A 255 11.64 -3.16 -2.83
C LEU A 255 10.55 -2.60 -1.89
N TYR A 256 10.83 -1.45 -1.28
CA TYR A 256 10.00 -0.82 -0.25
C TYR A 256 9.80 -1.63 1.05
N SER A 257 10.46 -2.78 1.24
CA SER A 257 10.36 -3.51 2.52
C SER A 257 10.71 -2.63 3.74
N PRO A 258 9.93 -2.69 4.84
CA PRO A 258 10.20 -1.87 6.02
C PRO A 258 11.61 -2.10 6.59
N ALA A 259 12.02 -3.37 6.73
CA ALA A 259 13.32 -3.72 7.28
C ALA A 259 14.47 -3.53 6.30
N GLY A 260 14.33 -4.06 5.08
CA GLY A 260 15.40 -4.14 4.09
C GLY A 260 15.53 -2.95 3.16
N TRP A 261 14.60 -2.01 3.18
CA TRP A 261 14.65 -0.82 2.33
C TRP A 261 14.51 0.47 3.13
N LEU A 262 13.42 0.63 3.90
CA LEU A 262 13.14 1.91 4.56
C LEU A 262 14.01 2.13 5.81
N LEU A 263 13.93 1.25 6.82
CA LEU A 263 14.68 1.41 8.08
C LEU A 263 16.20 1.28 7.87
N LEU A 264 16.62 0.47 6.90
CA LEU A 264 18.02 0.33 6.51
C LEU A 264 18.66 1.68 6.10
N SER A 265 17.86 2.63 5.60
CA SER A 265 18.37 3.90 5.10
C SER A 265 19.06 4.71 6.20
N ARG A 266 18.58 4.59 7.45
CA ARG A 266 19.18 5.21 8.64
C ARG A 266 20.60 4.72 8.92
N HIS A 267 20.93 3.51 8.50
CA HIS A 267 22.19 2.82 8.82
C HIS A 267 23.20 2.80 7.67
N THR A 268 22.78 3.12 6.44
CA THR A 268 23.61 2.96 5.24
C THR A 268 23.74 4.23 4.40
N VAL A 269 22.67 5.02 4.29
CA VAL A 269 22.59 6.22 3.45
C VAL A 269 22.49 7.50 4.29
N GLY A 270 22.00 7.40 5.54
CA GLY A 270 21.91 8.49 6.52
C GLY A 270 23.04 8.57 7.55
N ALA A 271 23.99 7.64 7.54
CA ALA A 271 25.15 7.65 8.41
C ALA A 271 26.31 8.45 7.78
N GLN A 272 26.17 9.79 7.81
CA GLN A 272 27.22 10.80 7.61
C GLN A 272 28.19 10.66 6.42
N GLN A 273 27.99 11.49 5.38
CA GLN A 273 29.03 12.40 4.90
C GLN A 273 28.41 13.51 4.02
N ASN A 274 28.64 14.76 4.46
CA ASN A 274 28.67 16.04 3.75
C ASN A 274 27.82 16.25 2.48
N ASP A 275 27.00 17.30 2.55
CA ASP A 275 26.48 18.15 1.46
C ASP A 275 26.45 17.56 0.04
N THR A 276 25.22 17.45 -0.49
CA THR A 276 24.87 17.27 -1.92
C THR A 276 25.40 15.96 -2.50
N GLU A 277 24.57 14.96 -2.84
CA GLU A 277 23.92 14.95 -4.16
C GLU A 277 22.89 13.82 -4.36
N ASN A 278 22.59 12.94 -3.40
CA ASN A 278 21.54 11.94 -3.66
C ASN A 278 20.85 11.38 -2.41
N CYS A 279 19.71 11.96 -2.04
CA CYS A 279 18.81 11.35 -1.06
C CYS A 279 17.81 10.36 -1.70
N ASP A 280 17.95 10.10 -3.01
CA ASP A 280 17.35 8.96 -3.67
C ASP A 280 18.00 7.66 -3.16
N ILE A 281 17.29 6.98 -2.27
CA ILE A 281 17.76 5.76 -1.62
C ILE A 281 17.83 4.59 -2.61
N ALA A 282 16.96 4.56 -3.63
CA ALA A 282 17.00 3.50 -4.63
C ALA A 282 18.32 3.55 -5.41
N SER A 283 18.72 4.74 -5.85
CA SER A 283 20.03 4.98 -6.47
C SER A 283 21.19 4.78 -5.50
N ALA A 284 21.05 5.22 -4.25
CA ALA A 284 22.09 5.07 -3.25
C ALA A 284 22.41 3.60 -2.97
N TYR A 285 21.40 2.73 -2.82
CA TYR A 285 21.61 1.30 -2.59
C TYR A 285 22.26 0.59 -3.77
N GLN A 286 21.92 0.96 -5.01
CA GLN A 286 22.56 0.39 -6.20
C GLN A 286 24.07 0.66 -6.26
N ASN A 287 24.53 1.76 -5.63
CA ASN A 287 25.94 2.14 -5.55
C ASN A 287 26.61 1.68 -4.24
N TYR A 288 25.84 1.49 -3.17
CA TYR A 288 26.34 1.07 -1.87
C TYR A 288 26.67 -0.43 -1.86
N PHE A 289 25.79 -1.28 -2.39
CA PHE A 289 25.98 -2.73 -2.46
C PHE A 289 26.59 -3.14 -3.80
N TRP A 290 27.46 -4.15 -3.80
CA TRP A 290 28.10 -4.61 -5.04
C TRP A 290 27.11 -5.33 -5.96
N LYS A 291 26.41 -6.33 -5.41
CA LYS A 291 25.35 -7.09 -6.08
C LYS A 291 24.36 -7.52 -5.01
N GLY A 292 23.07 -7.41 -5.28
CA GLY A 292 22.05 -7.82 -4.33
C GLY A 292 20.94 -8.64 -4.96
N CYS A 293 20.05 -9.12 -4.08
CA CYS A 293 18.70 -9.50 -4.44
C CYS A 293 17.73 -8.65 -3.62
N MET A 294 17.05 -7.74 -4.31
CA MET A 294 15.95 -6.92 -3.82
C MET A 294 14.82 -7.06 -4.85
N PRO A 295 13.95 -8.05 -4.67
CA PRO A 295 12.83 -8.30 -5.57
C PRO A 295 12.00 -7.03 -5.83
N GLY A 296 11.74 -6.72 -7.11
CA GLY A 296 11.06 -5.50 -7.56
C GLY A 296 11.97 -4.29 -7.82
N ALA A 297 13.26 -4.36 -7.47
CA ALA A 297 14.22 -3.32 -7.83
C ALA A 297 14.77 -3.52 -9.25
N ASP A 298 15.76 -2.71 -9.62
CA ASP A 298 16.48 -2.80 -10.89
C ASP A 298 18.00 -2.88 -10.69
N GLY A 299 18.72 -3.17 -11.78
CA GLY A 299 20.17 -3.01 -11.84
C GLY A 299 20.96 -3.99 -10.96
N ASN A 300 21.89 -3.46 -10.16
CA ASN A 300 22.80 -4.29 -9.34
C ASN A 300 22.07 -5.07 -8.23
N LEU A 301 20.93 -4.55 -7.78
CA LEU A 301 20.14 -5.16 -6.71
C LEU A 301 19.32 -6.36 -7.17
N CYS A 302 19.30 -6.70 -8.46
CA CYS A 302 18.68 -7.93 -8.98
C CYS A 302 19.70 -8.98 -9.46
N LYS A 303 21.00 -8.72 -9.31
CA LYS A 303 22.05 -9.55 -9.90
C LYS A 303 22.20 -10.92 -9.25
N VAL A 304 21.76 -11.10 -8.02
CA VAL A 304 21.84 -12.40 -7.32
C VAL A 304 20.48 -13.07 -7.13
N CYS A 305 19.38 -12.42 -7.53
CA CYS A 305 18.06 -13.04 -7.62
C CYS A 305 18.02 -14.17 -8.68
N ILE A 306 17.14 -15.15 -8.48
CA ILE A 306 17.15 -16.42 -9.22
C ILE A 306 15.86 -16.74 -9.96
N GLY A 307 14.75 -16.08 -9.65
CA GLY A 307 13.42 -16.35 -10.21
C GLY A 307 12.84 -17.68 -9.73
N ASP A 308 11.96 -18.27 -10.54
CA ASP A 308 11.22 -19.50 -10.25
C ASP A 308 11.97 -20.78 -10.66
N GLY A 309 13.05 -20.69 -11.47
CA GLY A 309 13.74 -21.84 -12.07
C GLY A 309 15.28 -21.81 -11.97
N GLU A 310 15.90 -22.99 -11.84
CA GLU A 310 17.37 -23.19 -11.82
C GLU A 310 17.98 -23.37 -13.24
N VAL A 311 17.31 -22.94 -14.31
CA VAL A 311 17.84 -23.18 -15.66
C VAL A 311 18.81 -22.07 -16.03
N GLU A 312 20.10 -22.32 -15.79
CA GLU A 312 21.21 -21.49 -16.27
C GLU A 312 21.06 -21.25 -17.78
N GLY A 313 20.93 -19.98 -18.19
CA GLY A 313 20.95 -19.57 -19.60
C GLY A 313 19.59 -19.28 -20.24
N ALA A 314 18.47 -19.56 -19.58
CA ALA A 314 17.16 -19.05 -19.97
C ALA A 314 16.87 -17.72 -19.23
N ARG A 315 16.25 -16.74 -19.90
CA ARG A 315 15.65 -15.60 -19.19
C ARG A 315 14.48 -16.15 -18.36
N VAL A 316 14.75 -16.48 -17.10
CA VAL A 316 13.73 -16.83 -16.12
C VAL A 316 12.81 -15.61 -15.99
N SER A 317 11.56 -15.74 -16.42
CA SER A 317 10.62 -14.61 -16.57
C SER A 317 10.28 -13.93 -15.23
N SER A 318 10.48 -14.62 -14.11
CA SER A 318 10.21 -14.10 -12.76
C SER A 318 11.46 -13.63 -12.00
N ARG A 319 12.63 -13.56 -12.65
CA ARG A 319 13.85 -13.10 -11.96
C ARG A 319 13.66 -11.68 -11.42
N CYS A 320 13.86 -11.52 -10.12
CA CYS A 320 13.63 -10.28 -9.38
C CYS A 320 12.16 -9.80 -9.41
N ALA A 321 11.19 -10.70 -9.66
CA ALA A 321 9.77 -10.37 -9.55
C ALA A 321 9.44 -9.90 -8.12
N ALA A 322 8.59 -8.88 -8.00
CA ALA A 322 8.19 -8.31 -6.71
C ALA A 322 7.12 -9.14 -5.98
N SER A 323 7.27 -10.47 -5.98
CA SER A 323 6.38 -11.44 -5.34
C SER A 323 7.08 -12.78 -5.11
N HIS A 324 6.41 -13.72 -4.46
CA HIS A 324 6.91 -15.09 -4.23
C HIS A 324 7.20 -15.91 -5.50
N ASN A 325 6.89 -15.38 -6.69
CA ASN A 325 7.36 -15.97 -7.94
C ASN A 325 8.89 -15.84 -8.12
N GLU A 326 9.55 -15.00 -7.31
CA GLU A 326 10.99 -15.00 -7.06
C GLU A 326 11.28 -15.77 -5.76
N ARG A 327 12.09 -16.83 -5.82
CA ARG A 327 12.40 -17.66 -4.64
C ARG A 327 13.14 -16.91 -3.52
N TYR A 328 13.77 -15.77 -3.84
CA TYR A 328 14.42 -14.88 -2.88
C TYR A 328 13.53 -13.73 -2.38
N TYR A 329 12.22 -13.77 -2.62
CA TYR A 329 11.24 -12.83 -2.08
C TYR A 329 10.83 -13.11 -0.63
N GLY A 330 10.53 -12.04 0.11
CA GLY A 330 10.05 -12.10 1.49
C GLY A 330 11.14 -12.46 2.50
N ASN A 331 10.74 -12.67 3.76
CA ASN A 331 11.69 -12.97 4.84
C ASN A 331 12.42 -14.31 4.60
N MET A 332 11.67 -15.37 4.26
CA MET A 332 12.24 -16.67 3.93
C MET A 332 13.15 -16.59 2.70
N GLY A 333 12.75 -15.88 1.64
CA GLY A 333 13.55 -15.74 0.44
C GLY A 333 14.88 -14.99 0.66
N ALA A 334 14.87 -13.91 1.43
CA ALA A 334 16.11 -13.20 1.76
C ALA A 334 17.04 -14.03 2.66
N LEU A 335 16.50 -14.89 3.54
CA LEU A 335 17.29 -15.88 4.27
C LEU A 335 17.89 -16.95 3.34
N ARG A 336 17.10 -17.48 2.39
CA ARG A 336 17.60 -18.39 1.34
C ARG A 336 18.73 -17.74 0.53
N CYS A 337 18.60 -16.46 0.19
CA CYS A 337 19.63 -15.69 -0.51
C CYS A 337 20.93 -15.57 0.30
N LEU A 338 20.85 -15.35 1.62
CA LEU A 338 22.03 -15.31 2.49
C LEU A 338 22.75 -16.65 2.52
N VAL A 339 21.99 -17.74 2.66
CA VAL A 339 22.56 -19.08 2.73
C VAL A 339 23.19 -19.49 1.40
N GLY A 340 22.54 -19.21 0.28
CA GLY A 340 22.97 -19.61 -1.04
C GLY A 340 21.98 -20.56 -1.70
N ASN A 341 22.41 -21.25 -2.76
CA ASN A 341 21.67 -22.36 -3.34
C ASN A 341 22.29 -23.72 -2.95
N PRO A 342 21.59 -24.85 -3.21
CA PRO A 342 22.12 -26.20 -2.95
C PRO A 342 23.43 -26.52 -3.67
N SER A 343 23.77 -25.84 -4.77
CA SER A 343 25.04 -26.01 -5.49
C SER A 343 26.23 -25.27 -4.83
N GLY A 344 26.03 -24.69 -3.65
CA GLY A 344 27.11 -24.11 -2.83
C GLY A 344 27.51 -22.69 -3.23
N ARG A 345 26.76 -22.04 -4.12
CA ARG A 345 27.01 -20.65 -4.50
C ARG A 345 26.43 -19.72 -3.43
N SER A 346 27.30 -18.99 -2.74
CA SER A 346 26.90 -17.90 -1.85
C SER A 346 26.41 -16.72 -2.69
N PHE A 347 25.23 -16.19 -2.38
CA PHE A 347 24.63 -15.06 -3.08
C PHE A 347 24.55 -13.78 -2.24
N GLY A 348 24.53 -13.89 -0.91
CA GLY A 348 24.59 -12.75 0.01
C GLY A 348 25.67 -12.86 1.08
N ASP A 349 26.09 -11.70 1.57
CA ASP A 349 26.97 -11.54 2.74
C ASP A 349 26.15 -11.08 3.98
N VAL A 350 25.03 -10.38 3.74
CA VAL A 350 24.08 -9.88 4.75
C VAL A 350 22.65 -10.01 4.23
N ALA A 351 21.69 -10.34 5.11
CA ALA A 351 20.26 -10.26 4.85
C ALA A 351 19.57 -9.27 5.78
N PHE A 352 18.57 -8.55 5.27
CA PHE A 352 17.74 -7.64 6.06
C PHE A 352 16.31 -8.16 6.12
N LEU A 353 15.85 -8.46 7.33
CA LEU A 353 14.64 -9.24 7.60
C LEU A 353 13.87 -8.64 8.78
N GLU A 354 12.65 -9.10 8.99
CA GLU A 354 11.94 -8.88 10.26
C GLU A 354 12.18 -10.07 11.21
N HIS A 355 12.18 -9.83 12.52
CA HIS A 355 12.51 -10.87 13.50
C HIS A 355 11.38 -11.88 13.78
N SER A 356 10.11 -11.54 13.50
CA SER A 356 8.94 -12.24 14.05
C SER A 356 8.90 -13.74 13.75
N ASN A 357 9.27 -14.14 12.53
CA ASN A 357 9.34 -15.54 12.10
C ASN A 357 10.78 -16.03 11.87
N LEU A 358 11.79 -15.28 12.30
CA LEU A 358 13.18 -15.56 11.92
C LEU A 358 13.69 -16.91 12.42
N LEU A 359 13.41 -17.28 13.67
CA LEU A 359 13.86 -18.55 14.24
C LEU A 359 13.21 -19.74 13.51
N GLN A 360 11.88 -19.70 13.35
CA GLN A 360 11.14 -20.72 12.61
C GLN A 360 11.64 -20.84 11.16
N ASN A 361 11.85 -19.70 10.48
CA ASN A 361 12.36 -19.70 9.12
C ASN A 361 13.75 -20.34 9.01
N ILE A 362 14.62 -20.16 10.00
CA ILE A 362 15.94 -20.82 10.03
C ILE A 362 15.78 -22.33 10.23
N GLU A 363 14.89 -22.77 11.11
CA GLU A 363 14.62 -24.19 11.35
C GLU A 363 14.00 -24.88 10.13
N ASP A 364 13.01 -24.25 9.50
CA ASP A 364 12.37 -24.72 8.27
C ASP A 364 13.38 -24.79 7.12
N LEU A 365 14.24 -23.77 7.00
CA LEU A 365 15.31 -23.76 6.02
C LEU A 365 16.32 -24.91 6.26
N GLY A 366 16.69 -25.15 7.52
CA GLY A 366 17.60 -26.20 7.95
C GLY A 366 17.07 -27.62 7.73
N SER A 367 15.75 -27.80 7.72
CA SER A 367 15.07 -29.06 7.42
C SER A 367 14.77 -29.25 5.93
N SER A 368 14.69 -28.16 5.16
CA SER A 368 14.46 -28.19 3.72
C SER A 368 15.64 -28.79 2.92
N ALA A 369 15.36 -29.23 1.70
CA ALA A 369 16.41 -29.63 0.76
C ALA A 369 17.33 -28.45 0.33
N TRP A 370 16.89 -27.20 0.55
CA TRP A 370 17.59 -26.00 0.11
C TRP A 370 18.91 -25.76 0.86
N ALA A 371 18.89 -25.96 2.17
CA ALA A 371 19.95 -25.54 3.07
C ALA A 371 20.04 -26.45 4.30
N ARG A 372 20.08 -27.76 4.03
CA ARG A 372 20.15 -28.79 5.07
C ARG A 372 21.31 -28.58 6.02
N GLY A 373 21.02 -28.58 7.32
CA GLY A 373 22.03 -28.55 8.39
C GLY A 373 22.41 -27.16 8.90
N TYR A 374 21.80 -26.08 8.40
CA TYR A 374 21.86 -24.79 9.08
C TYR A 374 20.95 -24.78 10.31
N SER A 375 21.41 -24.12 11.36
CA SER A 375 20.71 -23.91 12.62
C SER A 375 20.78 -22.45 13.04
N PRO A 376 19.97 -21.99 14.02
CA PRO A 376 20.07 -20.63 14.55
C PRO A 376 21.48 -20.25 15.04
N LEU A 377 22.31 -21.23 15.43
CA LEU A 377 23.69 -21.01 15.91
C LEU A 377 24.68 -20.63 14.80
N ASP A 378 24.32 -20.85 13.54
CA ASP A 378 25.16 -20.55 12.38
C ASP A 378 25.01 -19.11 11.88
N PHE A 379 24.12 -18.34 12.51
CA PHE A 379 23.82 -16.95 12.17
C PHE A 379 23.99 -16.03 13.38
N GLU A 380 24.27 -14.76 13.09
CA GLU A 380 24.35 -13.70 14.09
C GLU A 380 23.70 -12.44 13.54
N LEU A 381 23.14 -11.65 14.45
CA LEU A 381 22.61 -10.33 14.17
C LEU A 381 23.76 -9.32 14.11
N LEU A 382 23.66 -8.35 13.22
CA LEU A 382 24.56 -7.20 13.14
C LEU A 382 23.91 -6.02 13.85
N CYS A 383 24.49 -5.60 14.97
CA CYS A 383 23.90 -4.59 15.83
C CYS A 383 24.32 -3.17 15.38
N PRO A 384 23.47 -2.15 15.58
CA PRO A 384 23.80 -0.77 15.21
C PRO A 384 25.07 -0.21 15.88
N ASP A 385 25.45 -0.73 17.05
CA ASP A 385 26.67 -0.35 17.76
C ASP A 385 27.96 -0.99 17.15
N GLY A 386 27.82 -1.79 16.10
CA GLY A 386 28.92 -2.49 15.43
C GLY A 386 29.24 -3.86 16.02
N THR A 387 28.59 -4.25 17.12
CA THR A 387 28.72 -5.59 17.69
C THR A 387 27.87 -6.62 16.93
N ARG A 388 27.98 -7.87 17.35
CA ARG A 388 27.20 -8.99 16.82
C ARG A 388 26.55 -9.73 17.98
N ALA A 389 25.31 -10.17 17.79
CA ALA A 389 24.53 -10.84 18.83
C ALA A 389 23.93 -12.15 18.31
N ALA A 390 23.52 -13.03 19.23
CA ALA A 390 22.77 -14.23 18.86
C ALA A 390 21.39 -13.84 18.28
N VAL A 391 20.83 -14.70 17.42
CA VAL A 391 19.51 -14.46 16.79
C VAL A 391 18.39 -14.25 17.84
N THR A 392 18.51 -14.89 19.00
CA THR A 392 17.57 -14.76 20.13
C THR A 392 17.63 -13.41 20.84
N GLU A 393 18.70 -12.64 20.65
CA GLU A 393 18.94 -11.35 21.33
C GLU A 393 18.47 -10.14 20.50
N TRP A 394 17.56 -10.37 19.54
CA TRP A 394 17.01 -9.33 18.65
C TRP A 394 16.44 -8.11 19.39
N ALA A 395 15.91 -8.29 20.60
CA ALA A 395 15.34 -7.20 21.38
C ALA A 395 16.40 -6.12 21.72
N GLY A 396 17.65 -6.52 21.96
CA GLY A 396 18.77 -5.61 22.17
C GLY A 396 19.56 -5.27 20.90
N CYS A 397 19.37 -6.04 19.82
CA CYS A 397 20.11 -5.92 18.57
C CYS A 397 19.17 -5.91 17.35
N ASN A 398 18.62 -4.73 17.04
CA ASN A 398 17.72 -4.50 15.91
C ASN A 398 17.94 -3.13 15.27
N LEU A 399 17.41 -2.94 14.06
CA LEU A 399 17.53 -1.72 13.27
C LEU A 399 16.38 -0.73 13.52
N GLY A 400 15.35 -1.14 14.26
CA GLY A 400 14.18 -0.33 14.60
C GLY A 400 12.86 -1.10 14.53
N PRO A 401 11.78 -0.53 15.09
CA PRO A 401 10.45 -1.12 15.07
C PRO A 401 9.81 -0.99 13.69
N VAL A 402 9.05 -1.99 13.30
CA VAL A 402 8.24 -2.08 12.09
C VAL A 402 6.78 -2.20 12.52
N PRO A 403 5.93 -1.22 12.16
CA PRO A 403 4.49 -1.31 12.40
C PRO A 403 3.87 -2.58 11.81
N PRO A 404 2.74 -3.07 12.36
CA PRO A 404 2.10 -4.29 11.89
C PRO A 404 1.60 -4.17 10.45
N SER A 405 1.54 -5.31 9.76
CA SER A 405 0.91 -5.35 8.44
C SER A 405 -0.59 -5.10 8.58
N THR A 406 -1.16 -4.40 7.61
CA THR A 406 -2.53 -3.88 7.69
C THR A 406 -3.29 -4.18 6.41
N VAL A 407 -4.52 -4.63 6.55
CA VAL A 407 -5.48 -4.77 5.45
C VAL A 407 -5.98 -3.39 5.07
N MET A 408 -5.75 -3.01 3.82
CA MET A 408 -6.14 -1.72 3.27
C MET A 408 -7.24 -1.89 2.23
N THR A 409 -8.19 -0.95 2.19
CA THR A 409 -9.31 -0.93 1.24
C THR A 409 -9.70 0.49 0.87
N ARG A 410 -10.70 0.67 -0.01
CA ARG A 410 -11.30 1.98 -0.29
C ARG A 410 -12.24 2.39 0.84
N PRO A 411 -12.39 3.70 1.16
CA PRO A 411 -13.28 4.16 2.24
C PRO A 411 -14.70 3.58 2.19
N VAL A 412 -15.25 3.42 0.98
CA VAL A 412 -16.62 2.95 0.74
C VAL A 412 -16.81 1.44 0.97
N THR A 413 -15.74 0.66 1.03
CA THR A 413 -15.77 -0.81 1.21
C THR A 413 -15.37 -1.25 2.62
N VAL A 414 -15.03 -0.33 3.51
CA VAL A 414 -14.54 -0.62 4.88
C VAL A 414 -15.46 -1.56 5.65
N THR A 415 -16.77 -1.26 5.71
CA THR A 415 -17.74 -2.07 6.46
C THR A 415 -17.83 -3.49 5.91
N LYS A 416 -17.96 -3.63 4.59
CA LYS A 416 -17.99 -4.92 3.89
C LYS A 416 -16.75 -5.77 4.19
N ILE A 417 -15.55 -5.18 4.08
CA ILE A 417 -14.30 -5.91 4.32
C ILE A 417 -14.14 -6.25 5.81
N SER A 418 -14.53 -5.33 6.70
CA SER A 418 -14.49 -5.56 8.16
C SER A 418 -15.36 -6.76 8.55
N ASP A 419 -16.62 -6.78 8.09
CA ASP A 419 -17.56 -7.87 8.38
C ASP A 419 -17.05 -9.21 7.83
N PHE A 420 -16.50 -9.19 6.62
CA PHE A 420 -15.90 -10.38 5.99
C PHE A 420 -14.72 -10.94 6.79
N LEU A 421 -13.80 -10.07 7.25
CA LEU A 421 -12.65 -10.49 8.05
C LEU A 421 -13.05 -11.01 9.42
N LEU A 422 -14.04 -10.40 10.08
CA LEU A 422 -14.54 -10.87 11.36
C LEU A 422 -15.08 -12.30 11.25
N LYS A 423 -15.94 -12.56 10.28
CA LYS A 423 -16.50 -13.90 10.03
C LYS A 423 -15.44 -14.91 9.59
N SER A 424 -14.44 -14.48 8.81
CA SER A 424 -13.31 -15.33 8.42
C SER A 424 -12.59 -15.87 9.65
N GLN A 425 -12.34 -15.03 10.65
CA GLN A 425 -11.63 -15.42 11.85
C GLN A 425 -12.47 -16.28 12.80
N GLU A 426 -13.76 -15.96 12.98
CA GLU A 426 -14.66 -16.77 13.84
C GLU A 426 -14.88 -18.18 13.28
N SER A 427 -15.08 -18.28 11.96
CA SER A 427 -15.34 -19.57 11.29
C SER A 427 -14.12 -20.48 11.22
N LEU A 428 -12.91 -19.90 11.18
CA LEU A 428 -11.64 -20.63 11.06
C LEU A 428 -10.91 -20.81 12.40
N GLY A 429 -11.13 -19.94 13.38
CA GLY A 429 -10.50 -20.02 14.71
C GLY A 429 -11.09 -21.10 15.63
N SER A 430 -12.27 -21.65 15.30
CA SER A 430 -12.97 -22.63 16.13
C SER A 430 -12.64 -24.11 15.83
N LYS A 431 -11.77 -24.39 14.86
CA LYS A 431 -11.43 -25.76 14.46
C LYS A 431 -9.92 -25.97 14.35
N LEU A 432 -9.34 -26.53 15.41
CA LEU A 432 -7.98 -27.08 15.40
C LEU A 432 -7.76 -28.16 14.32
N ASP A 433 -8.85 -28.80 13.85
CA ASP A 433 -8.88 -29.81 12.77
C ASP A 433 -9.44 -29.27 11.43
N SER A 434 -9.40 -27.96 11.20
CA SER A 434 -9.74 -27.38 9.89
C SER A 434 -8.65 -27.72 8.85
N GLU A 435 -9.01 -28.25 7.68
CA GLU A 435 -8.09 -28.47 6.55
C GLU A 435 -7.43 -27.15 6.06
N PHE A 436 -8.02 -26.00 6.39
CA PHE A 436 -7.53 -24.68 6.05
C PHE A 436 -7.23 -23.83 7.28
N GLN A 437 -6.05 -23.20 7.31
CA GLN A 437 -5.61 -22.30 8.37
C GLN A 437 -5.15 -20.97 7.75
N LEU A 438 -5.83 -19.88 8.11
CA LEU A 438 -5.65 -18.57 7.47
C LEU A 438 -4.23 -18.03 7.63
N PHE A 439 -3.67 -18.16 8.84
CA PHE A 439 -2.35 -17.64 9.21
C PHE A 439 -1.24 -18.70 9.11
N GLN A 440 -1.41 -19.73 8.27
CA GLN A 440 -0.33 -20.69 7.99
C GLN A 440 -0.13 -20.87 6.49
N SER A 441 1.13 -20.96 6.06
CA SER A 441 1.50 -20.99 4.64
C SER A 441 2.33 -22.21 4.22
N TRP A 442 2.79 -23.03 5.18
CA TRP A 442 3.75 -24.12 4.93
C TRP A 442 3.34 -25.10 3.81
N LYS A 443 2.03 -25.37 3.62
CA LYS A 443 1.52 -26.28 2.59
C LYS A 443 1.63 -25.75 1.16
N TYR A 444 1.88 -24.45 0.99
CA TYR A 444 1.95 -23.78 -0.31
C TYR A 444 3.39 -23.53 -0.79
N GLY A 445 4.40 -24.02 -0.06
CA GLY A 445 5.81 -23.96 -0.44
C GLY A 445 6.56 -22.67 -0.07
N GLU A 446 5.86 -21.67 0.44
CA GLU A 446 6.40 -20.37 0.84
C GLU A 446 5.83 -19.90 2.19
N SER A 447 6.45 -18.88 2.79
CA SER A 447 6.02 -18.27 4.05
C SER A 447 5.28 -16.96 3.85
N ASP A 448 4.48 -16.58 4.84
CA ASP A 448 3.80 -15.28 4.91
C ASP A 448 2.92 -14.97 3.70
N LEU A 449 2.14 -15.96 3.23
CA LEU A 449 1.22 -15.81 2.10
C LEU A 449 -0.11 -15.21 2.56
N LEU A 450 -0.56 -14.11 1.95
CA LEU A 450 -1.73 -13.29 2.31
C LEU A 450 -1.59 -12.56 3.67
N PHE A 451 -1.11 -13.27 4.68
CA PHE A 451 -0.88 -12.82 6.05
C PHE A 451 0.42 -13.44 6.55
N LYS A 452 1.11 -12.77 7.49
CA LYS A 452 2.27 -13.36 8.15
C LYS A 452 1.87 -14.61 8.92
N ASP A 453 2.75 -15.63 8.91
CA ASP A 453 2.46 -16.90 9.57
C ASP A 453 2.45 -16.79 11.11
N THR A 454 3.00 -15.70 11.65
CA THR A 454 3.02 -15.38 13.08
C THR A 454 1.78 -14.62 13.56
N THR A 455 0.85 -14.30 12.66
CA THR A 455 -0.39 -13.60 12.99
C THR A 455 -1.25 -14.46 13.90
N GLN A 456 -1.65 -13.92 15.05
CA GLN A 456 -2.56 -14.61 15.96
C GLN A 456 -4.03 -14.33 15.61
N TYR A 457 -4.34 -13.07 15.31
CA TYR A 457 -5.63 -12.61 14.77
C TYR A 457 -5.45 -11.19 14.19
N LEU A 458 -6.49 -10.71 13.52
CA LEU A 458 -6.60 -9.38 12.96
C LEU A 458 -7.41 -8.50 13.91
N VAL A 459 -6.80 -7.40 14.36
CA VAL A 459 -7.45 -6.37 15.18
C VAL A 459 -8.23 -5.44 14.26
N HIS A 460 -9.48 -5.14 14.60
CA HIS A 460 -10.26 -4.15 13.89
C HIS A 460 -9.61 -2.76 13.97
N ALA A 461 -9.31 -2.16 12.82
CA ALA A 461 -8.51 -0.93 12.71
C ALA A 461 -9.19 0.16 11.88
N SER A 462 -10.46 -0.01 11.49
CA SER A 462 -11.18 0.98 10.66
C SER A 462 -11.42 2.34 11.32
N HIS A 463 -11.29 2.40 12.65
CA HIS A 463 -11.41 3.62 13.44
C HIS A 463 -10.09 4.40 13.54
N LEU A 464 -8.99 3.86 13.03
CA LEU A 464 -7.66 4.46 13.03
C LEU A 464 -7.32 4.97 11.64
N SER A 465 -6.54 6.05 11.58
CA SER A 465 -5.86 6.48 10.35
C SER A 465 -4.61 5.64 10.09
N TYR A 466 -4.13 5.62 8.84
CA TYR A 466 -2.86 4.95 8.52
C TYR A 466 -1.68 5.59 9.27
N GLN A 467 -1.73 6.89 9.56
CA GLN A 467 -0.70 7.59 10.34
C GLN A 467 -0.66 7.12 11.80
N GLU A 468 -1.83 6.89 12.42
CA GLU A 468 -1.91 6.36 13.78
C GLU A 468 -1.38 4.93 13.87
N ILE A 469 -1.68 4.07 12.88
CA ILE A 469 -1.17 2.70 12.82
C ILE A 469 0.35 2.67 12.65
N LEU A 470 0.88 3.50 11.73
CA LEU A 470 2.32 3.53 11.45
C LEU A 470 3.13 4.24 12.53
N GLY A 471 2.52 5.20 13.23
CA GLY A 471 3.18 6.03 14.23
C GLY A 471 4.09 7.10 13.62
N GLU A 472 4.25 8.19 14.38
CA GLU A 472 4.91 9.41 13.91
C GLU A 472 6.34 9.19 13.41
N SER A 473 7.15 8.41 14.15
CA SER A 473 8.56 8.20 13.82
C SER A 473 8.78 7.43 12.50
N PHE A 474 7.85 6.55 12.13
CA PHE A 474 7.90 5.81 10.87
C PHE A 474 7.41 6.68 9.71
N ILE A 475 6.32 7.44 9.92
CA ILE A 475 5.80 8.41 8.95
C ILE A 475 6.86 9.45 8.59
N GLN A 476 7.52 10.06 9.57
CA GLN A 476 8.56 11.07 9.33
C GLN A 476 9.72 10.51 8.49
N LEU A 477 10.12 9.25 8.73
CA LEU A 477 11.13 8.59 7.92
C LEU A 477 10.62 8.37 6.49
N ALA A 478 9.42 7.79 6.34
CA ALA A 478 8.83 7.54 5.03
C ALA A 478 8.69 8.84 4.21
N GLU A 479 8.19 9.92 4.81
CA GLU A 479 8.08 11.23 4.18
C GLU A 479 9.45 11.78 3.77
N SER A 480 10.43 11.74 4.66
CA SER A 480 11.80 12.19 4.34
C SER A 480 12.39 11.42 3.16
N VAL A 481 12.13 10.12 3.06
CA VAL A 481 12.62 9.25 2.00
C VAL A 481 11.89 9.50 0.67
N PHE A 482 10.56 9.44 0.68
CA PHE A 482 9.74 9.56 -0.52
C PHE A 482 9.65 10.99 -1.07
N ASN A 483 10.01 12.01 -0.28
CA ASN A 483 10.11 13.38 -0.78
C ASN A 483 11.23 13.56 -1.82
N CYS A 484 12.22 12.67 -1.86
CA CYS A 484 13.28 12.76 -2.85
C CYS A 484 13.69 11.45 -3.53
N THR A 485 13.17 10.31 -3.07
CA THR A 485 13.25 9.04 -3.81
C THR A 485 12.02 8.93 -4.70
N PRO A 486 12.16 9.00 -6.04
CA PRO A 486 11.03 8.87 -6.95
C PRO A 486 10.38 7.48 -6.81
N ALA A 487 9.05 7.45 -6.77
CA ALA A 487 8.28 6.22 -6.71
C ALA A 487 7.06 6.36 -7.63
N GLY A 488 7.06 5.63 -8.76
CA GLY A 488 6.02 5.76 -9.79
C GLY A 488 4.60 5.55 -9.26
N ILE A 489 4.43 4.74 -8.23
CA ILE A 489 3.14 4.54 -7.55
C ILE A 489 2.64 5.81 -6.87
N LEU A 490 3.51 6.58 -6.22
CA LEU A 490 3.08 7.82 -5.57
C LEU A 490 2.70 8.87 -6.61
N ASP A 491 3.33 8.86 -7.78
CA ASP A 491 2.94 9.73 -8.89
C ASP A 491 1.59 9.32 -9.48
N PHE A 492 1.35 8.01 -9.67
CA PHE A 492 0.02 7.49 -9.99
C PHE A 492 -1.02 7.93 -8.96
N CYS A 493 -0.69 7.88 -7.68
CA CYS A 493 -1.61 8.22 -6.61
C CYS A 493 -1.96 9.71 -6.53
N LYS A 494 -1.06 10.60 -6.96
CA LYS A 494 -1.29 12.04 -7.09
C LYS A 494 -2.13 12.41 -8.31
N GLN A 495 -2.34 11.51 -9.26
CA GLN A 495 -3.18 11.76 -10.43
C GLN A 495 -4.66 11.80 -10.02
N ASP A 496 -5.08 12.91 -9.39
CA ASP A 496 -6.46 13.37 -9.46
C ASP A 496 -6.64 13.93 -10.87
N ILE A 497 -7.33 13.20 -11.75
CA ILE A 497 -7.39 13.48 -13.20
C ILE A 497 -8.21 14.74 -13.56
N CYS A 498 -8.43 15.63 -12.59
CA CYS A 498 -8.90 16.99 -12.83
C CYS A 498 -7.84 18.08 -12.59
N ALA A 499 -6.58 17.74 -12.25
CA ALA A 499 -5.56 18.74 -11.89
C ALA A 499 -4.36 18.87 -12.86
N SER A 500 -4.17 17.98 -13.84
CA SER A 500 -2.96 17.98 -14.67
C SER A 500 -3.25 18.02 -16.18
N SER A 501 -3.62 19.19 -16.69
CA SER A 501 -3.23 19.61 -18.05
C SER A 501 -3.27 21.13 -18.16
N SER A 502 -2.28 21.76 -17.53
CA SER A 502 -1.88 23.14 -17.82
C SER A 502 -0.36 23.19 -17.86
N ASN A 503 0.18 22.95 -19.05
CA ASN A 503 1.43 23.54 -19.51
C ASN A 503 1.20 24.08 -20.91
#